data_AF-A0A7S3ULR5-F1
#
_entry.id   AF-A0A7S3ULR5-F1
#
_cell.length_a   1.000
_cell.length_b   1.000
_cell.length_c   1.000
_cell.angle_alpha   90.00
_cell.angle_beta   90.00
_cell.angle_gamma   90.00
#
_symmetry.space_group_name_H-M   'P 1'
#
loop_
_entity.id
_entity.type
_entity.pdbx_description
1 polymer ?
#
loop_
_entity_poly.entity_id
_entity_poly.type
_entity_poly.pdbx_seq_one_letter_code
_entity_poly.pdbx_strand_id
1 'polypeptide(L)'
;TLYFSVEVLTTVGYGDVAPTHSTTRLFAIFHILFGLMVMLSVVGEMLGDIVEQFFDDVVDAIHDNIAEGDSDSKLANFLQRCLILGIMIAFGAAFFHYLEGVPWIDCVYFCVVTVTTIGLGDV
;
A
#
# COMPACT_ATOMS: atom_id res chain seq x y z
N THR A 1 -19.55 -6.00 -4.77
CA THR A 1 -19.55 -4.62 -5.31
C THR A 1 -18.53 -3.73 -4.62
N LEU A 2 -18.60 -3.52 -3.29
CA LEU A 2 -17.57 -2.73 -2.58
C LEU A 2 -16.19 -3.41 -2.60
N TYR A 3 -16.14 -4.72 -2.39
CA TYR A 3 -14.91 -5.52 -2.49
C TYR A 3 -14.19 -5.30 -3.84
N PHE A 4 -14.86 -5.66 -4.94
CA PHE A 4 -14.39 -5.38 -6.30
C PHE A 4 -13.90 -3.94 -6.48
N SER A 5 -14.68 -2.94 -6.06
CA SER A 5 -14.25 -1.53 -6.17
C SER A 5 -12.96 -1.24 -5.42
N VAL A 6 -12.79 -1.74 -4.19
CA VAL A 6 -11.54 -1.55 -3.44
C VAL A 6 -10.37 -2.21 -4.16
N GLU A 7 -10.51 -3.43 -4.67
CA GLU A 7 -9.44 -4.14 -5.36
C GLU A 7 -8.95 -3.41 -6.62
N VAL A 8 -9.86 -2.90 -7.47
CA VAL A 8 -9.45 -2.17 -8.68
C VAL A 8 -8.94 -0.77 -8.38
N LEU A 9 -9.46 -0.09 -7.35
CA LEU A 9 -8.96 1.24 -6.94
C LEU A 9 -7.57 1.16 -6.29
N THR A 10 -7.32 0.11 -5.52
CA THR A 10 -6.01 -0.14 -4.88
C THR A 10 -5.04 -0.89 -5.80
N THR A 11 -5.46 -1.20 -7.03
CA THR A 11 -4.68 -1.96 -8.03
C THR A 11 -4.24 -3.37 -7.60
N VAL A 12 -4.87 -3.95 -6.57
CA VAL A 12 -4.61 -5.32 -6.12
C VAL A 12 -5.14 -6.33 -7.13
N GLY A 13 -6.44 -6.28 -7.43
CA GLY A 13 -7.08 -7.06 -8.49
C GLY A 13 -6.88 -8.58 -8.43
N TYR A 14 -7.34 -9.24 -7.35
CA TYR A 14 -7.24 -10.69 -7.19
C TYR A 14 -7.89 -11.50 -8.32
N GLY A 15 -8.92 -10.93 -8.96
CA GLY A 15 -9.54 -11.51 -10.16
C GLY A 15 -10.53 -12.66 -9.87
N ASP A 16 -10.78 -12.95 -8.60
CA ASP A 16 -11.83 -13.84 -8.11
C ASP A 16 -13.24 -13.28 -8.41
N VAL A 17 -13.40 -11.96 -8.30
CA VAL A 17 -14.62 -11.24 -8.68
C VAL A 17 -14.38 -10.40 -9.93
N ALA A 18 -14.94 -10.83 -11.06
CA ALA A 18 -14.80 -10.13 -12.34
C ALA A 18 -16.14 -9.91 -13.06
N PRO A 19 -16.33 -8.79 -13.78
CA PRO A 19 -17.54 -8.54 -14.56
C PRO A 19 -17.65 -9.51 -15.74
N THR A 20 -18.68 -10.36 -15.73
CA THR A 20 -18.92 -11.37 -16.77
C THR A 20 -19.81 -10.88 -17.90
N HIS A 21 -20.77 -10.00 -17.61
CA HIS A 21 -21.72 -9.47 -18.59
C HIS A 21 -21.21 -8.21 -19.29
N SER A 22 -21.63 -8.02 -20.55
CA SER A 22 -21.23 -6.86 -21.38
C SER A 22 -21.56 -5.50 -20.72
N THR A 23 -22.74 -5.36 -20.11
CA THR A 23 -23.14 -4.12 -19.42
C THR A 23 -22.27 -3.84 -18.18
N THR A 24 -21.98 -4.87 -17.38
CA THR A 24 -21.12 -4.72 -16.19
C THR A 24 -19.67 -4.45 -16.55
N ARG A 25 -19.19 -4.98 -17.68
CA ARG A 25 -17.85 -4.67 -18.21
C ARG A 25 -17.75 -3.23 -18.67
N LEU A 26 -18.78 -2.72 -19.36
CA LEU A 26 -18.82 -1.31 -19.76
C LEU A 26 -18.80 -0.38 -18.54
N PHE A 27 -19.59 -0.68 -17.51
CA PHE A 27 -19.54 0.05 -16.24
C PHE A 27 -18.15 -0.03 -15.58
N ALA A 28 -17.56 -1.23 -15.52
CA ALA A 28 -16.23 -1.43 -14.93
C ALA A 28 -15.15 -0.62 -15.65
N ILE A 29 -15.20 -0.49 -16.98
CA ILE A 29 -14.26 0.34 -17.75
C ILE A 29 -14.31 1.80 -17.25
N PHE A 30 -15.50 2.39 -17.15
CA PHE A 30 -15.63 3.76 -16.64
C PHE A 30 -15.20 3.89 -15.18
N HIS A 31 -15.56 2.91 -14.35
CA HIS A 31 -15.21 2.89 -12.94
C HIS A 31 -13.69 2.82 -12.72
N ILE A 32 -12.99 1.96 -13.46
CA ILE A 32 -11.54 1.80 -13.39
C ILE A 32 -10.84 3.07 -13.86
N LEU A 33 -11.24 3.63 -15.01
CA LEU A 33 -10.59 4.84 -15.54
C LEU A 33 -10.75 6.02 -14.58
N PHE A 34 -11.97 6.30 -14.13
CA PHE A 34 -12.23 7.42 -13.23
C PHE A 34 -11.58 7.20 -11.86
N GLY A 35 -11.73 6.01 -11.29
CA GLY A 35 -11.20 5.64 -9.99
C GLY A 35 -9.68 5.68 -9.93
N LEU A 36 -9.01 5.15 -10.97
CA LEU A 36 -7.56 5.17 -11.07
C LEU A 36 -7.03 6.59 -11.25
N MET A 37 -7.70 7.47 -12.02
CA MET A 37 -7.29 8.88 -12.10
C MET A 37 -7.32 9.56 -10.73
N VAL A 38 -8.39 9.37 -9.96
CA VAL A 38 -8.50 9.95 -8.62
C VAL A 38 -7.44 9.39 -7.67
N MET A 39 -7.25 8.06 -7.65
CA MET A 39 -6.26 7.41 -6.78
C MET A 39 -4.83 7.85 -7.13
N LEU A 40 -4.49 7.93 -8.42
CA LEU A 40 -3.17 8.42 -8.86
C LEU A 40 -2.95 9.88 -8.53
N SER A 41 -3.97 10.74 -8.57
CA SER A 41 -3.83 12.14 -8.14
C SER A 41 -3.50 12.24 -6.65
N VAL A 42 -4.25 11.53 -5.79
CA VAL A 42 -4.02 11.57 -4.34
C VAL A 42 -2.67 10.98 -3.98
N VAL A 43 -2.33 9.80 -4.51
CA VAL A 43 -1.03 9.16 -4.26
C VAL A 43 0.11 9.99 -4.85
N GLY A 44 -0.10 10.61 -6.02
CA GLY A 44 0.87 11.48 -6.67
C GLY A 44 1.20 12.73 -5.84
N GLU A 45 0.20 13.38 -5.26
CA GLU A 45 0.40 14.50 -4.33
C GLU A 45 1.18 14.06 -3.08
N MET A 46 0.77 12.94 -2.45
CA MET A 46 1.48 12.38 -1.29
C MET A 46 2.93 11.99 -1.60
N LEU A 47 3.18 11.39 -2.77
CA LEU A 47 4.52 11.06 -3.23
C LEU A 47 5.34 12.32 -3.49
N GLY A 48 4.71 13.39 -4.00
CA GLY A 48 5.33 14.71 -4.16
C GLY A 48 5.87 15.23 -2.83
N ASP A 49 5.01 15.30 -1.80
CA ASP A 49 5.38 15.75 -0.47
C ASP A 49 6.50 14.89 0.15
N ILE A 50 6.43 13.56 -0.02
CA ILE A 50 7.45 12.62 0.47
C ILE A 50 8.79 12.83 -0.25
N VAL A 51 8.77 13.03 -1.57
CA VAL A 51 9.98 13.25 -2.37
C VAL A 51 10.59 14.60 -2.05
N GLU A 52 9.78 15.64 -1.89
CA GLU A 52 10.24 16.98 -1.48
C GLU A 52 10.89 16.94 -0.10
N GLN A 53 10.24 16.31 0.89
CA GLN A 53 10.82 16.09 2.22
C GLN A 53 12.15 15.32 2.15
N PHE A 54 12.24 14.30 1.29
CA PHE A 54 13.48 13.55 1.11
C PHE A 54 14.59 14.40 0.47
N PHE A 55 14.26 15.24 -0.51
CA PHE A 55 15.22 16.17 -1.11
C PHE A 55 15.74 17.18 -0.09
N ASP A 56 14.86 17.75 0.72
CA ASP A 56 15.24 18.67 1.80
C ASP A 56 16.12 17.97 2.83
N ASP A 57 15.74 16.77 3.30
CA ASP A 57 16.55 15.96 4.22
C ASP A 57 17.96 15.66 3.65
N VAL A 58 18.07 15.42 2.33
CA VAL A 58 19.36 15.19 1.65
C VAL A 58 20.18 16.46 1.54
N VAL A 59 19.58 17.59 1.17
CA VAL A 59 20.26 18.90 1.08
C VAL A 59 20.76 19.33 2.45
N ASP A 60 19.93 19.20 3.48
CA ASP A 60 20.30 19.49 4.87
C ASP A 60 21.40 18.54 5.34
N ALA A 61 21.32 17.24 5.04
CA ALA A 61 22.41 16.31 5.36
C ALA A 61 23.73 16.67 4.65
N ILE A 62 23.72 17.23 3.44
CA ILE A 62 24.95 17.70 2.77
C ILE A 62 25.51 18.94 3.48
N HIS A 63 24.65 19.87 3.88
CA HIS A 63 25.06 21.03 4.69
C HIS A 63 25.56 20.63 6.08
N ASP A 64 24.90 19.70 6.77
CA ASP A 64 25.24 19.25 8.12
C ASP A 64 26.42 18.29 8.17
N ASN A 65 26.75 17.59 7.08
CA ASN A 65 28.03 16.86 6.96
C ASN A 65 29.26 17.78 6.99
N ILE A 66 29.07 19.10 6.91
CA ILE A 66 30.11 20.10 7.21
C ILE A 66 30.20 20.38 8.73
N ALA A 67 29.18 20.02 9.53
CA ALA A 67 29.02 20.42 10.92
C ALA A 67 29.22 19.31 11.99
N GLU A 68 28.53 18.16 11.98
CA GLU A 68 28.82 17.01 12.87
C GLU A 68 27.81 15.86 12.64
N GLY A 69 28.25 14.62 12.86
CA GLY A 69 27.52 13.41 12.47
C GLY A 69 26.34 13.04 13.36
N ASP A 70 25.14 13.06 12.78
CA ASP A 70 23.88 12.54 13.37
C ASP A 70 23.47 11.23 12.68
N SER A 71 23.97 10.10 13.18
CA SER A 71 23.69 8.75 12.67
C SER A 71 22.59 8.02 13.46
N ASP A 72 22.30 8.44 14.71
CA ASP A 72 21.37 7.73 15.60
C ASP A 72 19.89 8.10 15.33
N SER A 73 19.60 9.33 14.92
CA SER A 73 18.23 9.78 14.59
C SER A 73 17.67 9.10 13.34
N LYS A 74 18.50 8.85 12.33
CA LYS A 74 18.13 8.19 11.07
C LYS A 74 17.66 6.76 11.28
N LEU A 75 18.36 6.02 12.14
CA LEU A 75 17.99 4.64 12.48
C LEU A 75 16.66 4.59 13.24
N ALA A 76 16.42 5.50 14.18
CA ALA A 76 15.16 5.59 14.91
C ALA A 76 13.96 5.84 13.98
N ASN A 77 14.10 6.78 13.03
CA ASN A 77 13.07 7.10 12.05
C ASN A 77 12.79 5.93 11.09
N PHE A 78 13.84 5.23 10.65
CA PHE A 78 13.70 4.03 9.82
C PHE A 78 12.99 2.90 10.57
N LEU A 79 13.41 2.61 11.81
CA LEU A 79 12.78 1.61 12.66
C LEU A 79 11.30 1.93 12.94
N GLN A 80 10.96 3.21 13.17
CA GLN A 80 9.59 3.66 13.37
C GLN A 80 8.73 3.39 12.12
N ARG A 81 9.23 3.67 10.91
CA ARG A 81 8.50 3.38 9.65
C ARG A 81 8.27 1.87 9.46
N CYS A 82 9.30 1.06 9.72
CA CYS A 82 9.18 -0.41 9.67
C CYS A 82 8.18 -0.95 10.71
N LEU A 83 8.17 -0.38 11.91
CA LEU A 83 7.27 -0.79 12.99
C LEU A 83 5.81 -0.49 12.66
N ILE A 84 5.50 0.67 12.07
CA ILE A 84 4.14 1.02 11.62
C ILE A 84 3.64 0.02 10.57
N LEU A 85 4.47 -0.31 9.57
CA LEU A 85 4.14 -1.31 8.55
C LEU A 85 3.92 -2.69 9.17
N GLY A 86 4.80 -3.11 10.09
CA GLY A 86 4.69 -4.38 10.80
C GLY A 86 3.40 -4.50 11.62
N ILE A 87 3.00 -3.42 12.31
CA ILE A 87 1.73 -3.38 13.06
C ILE A 87 0.53 -3.51 12.12
N MET A 88 0.54 -2.82 10.97
CA MET A 88 -0.55 -2.89 10.00
C MET A 88 -0.74 -4.31 9.47
N ILE A 89 0.36 -5.00 9.13
CA ILE A 89 0.35 -6.39 8.67
C ILE A 89 -0.13 -7.32 9.79
N ALA A 90 0.38 -7.16 11.02
CA ALA A 90 -0.01 -8.01 12.15
C ALA A 90 -1.49 -7.87 12.49
N PHE A 91 -2.03 -6.64 12.46
CA PHE A 91 -3.46 -6.38 12.66
C PHE A 91 -4.31 -7.03 11.57
N GLY A 92 -3.94 -6.85 10.30
CA GLY A 92 -4.63 -7.48 9.16
C GLY A 92 -4.61 -9.00 9.25
N ALA A 93 -3.45 -9.59 9.57
CA ALA A 93 -3.28 -11.04 9.68
C ALA A 93 -4.09 -11.63 10.84
N ALA A 94 -4.12 -10.95 12.00
CA ALA A 94 -4.92 -11.40 13.14
C ALA A 94 -6.43 -11.33 12.86
N PHE A 95 -6.88 -10.25 12.21
CA PHE A 95 -8.28 -10.10 11.80
C PHE A 95 -8.68 -11.19 10.79
N PHE A 96 -7.85 -11.43 9.77
CA PHE A 96 -8.09 -12.45 8.76
C PHE A 96 -8.07 -13.87 9.35
N HIS A 97 -7.12 -14.16 10.25
CA HIS A 97 -7.08 -15.43 10.98
C HIS A 97 -8.36 -15.66 11.81
N TYR A 98 -8.87 -14.62 12.47
CA TYR A 98 -10.09 -14.72 13.27
C TYR A 98 -11.34 -14.98 12.42
N LEU A 99 -11.42 -14.39 11.22
CA LEU A 99 -12.57 -14.55 10.33
C LEU A 99 -12.55 -15.86 9.56
N GLU A 100 -11.40 -16.24 9.01
CA GLU A 100 -11.29 -17.36 8.07
C GLU A 100 -10.67 -18.62 8.67
N GLY A 101 -10.01 -18.51 9.83
CA GLY A 101 -9.39 -19.64 10.50
C GLY A 101 -8.19 -20.24 9.74
N VAL A 102 -7.71 -19.58 8.68
CA VAL A 102 -6.54 -19.99 7.90
C VAL A 102 -5.24 -19.88 8.72
N PRO A 103 -4.22 -20.72 8.49
CA PRO A 103 -2.94 -20.64 9.21
C PRO A 103 -2.31 -19.24 9.21
N TRP A 104 -1.64 -18.87 10.31
CA TRP A 104 -1.01 -17.54 10.46
C TRP A 104 -0.04 -17.16 9.33
N ILE A 105 0.65 -18.15 8.76
CA ILE A 105 1.58 -17.93 7.64
C ILE A 105 0.83 -17.46 6.39
N ASP A 106 -0.34 -18.04 6.11
CA ASP A 106 -1.17 -17.70 4.97
C ASP A 106 -1.81 -16.32 5.17
N CYS A 107 -2.17 -15.95 6.41
CA CYS A 107 -2.64 -14.60 6.73
C CYS A 107 -1.57 -13.52 6.49
N VAL A 108 -0.34 -13.76 6.94
CA VAL A 108 0.77 -12.82 6.74
C VAL A 108 1.11 -12.73 5.25
N TYR A 109 1.15 -13.86 4.56
CA TYR A 109 1.36 -13.91 3.12
C TYR A 109 0.28 -13.12 2.37
N PHE A 110 -0.99 -13.34 2.70
CA PHE A 110 -2.12 -12.59 2.16
C PHE A 110 -1.92 -11.08 2.36
N CYS A 111 -1.67 -10.62 3.58
CA CYS A 111 -1.46 -9.20 3.86
C CYS A 111 -0.29 -8.60 3.08
N VAL A 112 0.84 -9.33 2.95
CA VAL A 112 1.98 -8.86 2.15
C VAL A 112 1.60 -8.73 0.69
N VAL A 113 0.93 -9.73 0.11
CA VAL A 113 0.47 -9.72 -1.29
C VAL A 113 -0.54 -8.61 -1.55
N THR A 114 -1.42 -8.28 -0.59
CA THR A 114 -2.36 -7.15 -0.70
C THR A 114 -1.63 -5.80 -0.63
N VAL A 115 -0.78 -5.61 0.39
CA VAL A 115 -0.11 -4.32 0.64
C VAL A 115 0.90 -3.98 -0.45
N THR A 116 1.53 -4.99 -1.03
CA THR A 116 2.40 -4.84 -2.21
C THR A 116 1.64 -4.76 -3.52
N THR A 117 0.30 -4.81 -3.48
CA THR A 117 -0.60 -4.77 -4.64
C THR A 117 -0.28 -5.81 -5.69
N ILE A 118 0.27 -6.97 -5.30
CA ILE A 118 0.55 -8.08 -6.21
C ILE A 118 -0.74 -8.82 -6.54
N GLY A 119 -1.59 -9.06 -5.53
CA GLY A 119 -2.94 -9.59 -5.72
C GLY A 119 -3.04 -10.98 -6.34
N LEU A 120 -2.35 -12.00 -5.78
CA LEU A 120 -2.30 -13.35 -6.36
C LEU A 120 -3.62 -14.13 -6.30
N GLY A 121 -4.44 -13.93 -5.27
CA GLY A 121 -5.80 -14.47 -5.18
C GLY A 121 -5.85 -15.97 -4.87
N ASP A 122 -4.81 -16.48 -4.23
CA ASP A 122 -4.56 -17.89 -3.93
C ASP A 122 -4.88 -18.30 -2.49
N VAL A 123 -5.10 -17.32 -1.61
CA VAL A 123 -5.59 -17.47 -0.23
C VAL A 123 -7.01 -16.94 -0.17
#